data_AF-A0A5C5WX34-F1
#
_entry.id   AF-A0A5C5WX34-F1
#
_cell.length_a   1.000
_cell.length_b   1.000
_cell.length_c   1.000
_cell.angle_alpha   90.00
_cell.angle_beta   90.00
_cell.angle_gamma   90.00
#
_symmetry.space_group_name_H-M   'P 1'
#
loop_
_entity.id
_entity.type
_entity.pdbx_description
1 polymer ?
#
loop_
_entity_poly.entity_id
_entity_poly.type
_entity_poly.pdbx_seq_one_letter_code
_entity_poly.pdbx_strand_id
1 'polypeptide(L)'
;MIAFTLVIACLMFAIGRLPQLPYNVRELFAENAILASLGLAVCFVLLAAHPWWTADLWIRNSVPDFACNVLCTFAVATVVFIIIHFVAPIESIDDVVGTPVLEIGETTERWLRFIALVLGALWAQAIGILMGRMNWGMLQKCWLTLACAIGGLIVSYSVVVLHACTDNLTELLENGGKDIRAFGIPLWLAAMGWTVARSIRVFDGHPSLNQFSTISITIVASLLIGWILVNVATDSHIEKYGKTFSAIQFLLSPERSDYQSDNQVVVRFCVVHFAFMTLILAGWGMYRGYGRQQSLESEQSLEMR
;
A
#
# COMPACT_ATOMS: atom_id res chain seq x y z
N MET A 1 -0.28 12.73 16.43
CA MET A 1 -0.11 12.62 14.95
C MET A 1 1.02 13.49 14.44
N ILE A 2 1.02 14.82 14.66
CA ILE A 2 2.07 15.73 14.17
C ILE A 2 3.50 15.26 14.48
N ALA A 3 3.81 14.94 15.74
CA ALA A 3 5.15 14.47 16.11
C ALA A 3 5.56 13.18 15.37
N PHE A 4 4.61 12.25 15.16
CA PHE A 4 4.87 11.02 14.42
C PHE A 4 5.11 11.30 12.93
N THR A 5 4.32 12.18 12.31
CA THR A 5 4.53 12.66 10.94
C THR A 5 5.90 13.31 10.78
N LEU A 6 6.33 14.14 11.73
CA LEU A 6 7.66 14.76 11.70
C LEU A 6 8.78 13.73 11.81
N VAL A 7 8.64 12.71 12.66
CA VAL A 7 9.61 11.60 12.74
C VAL A 7 9.70 10.87 11.41
N ILE A 8 8.57 10.53 10.77
CA ILE A 8 8.58 9.91 9.44
C ILE A 8 9.24 10.83 8.43
N ALA A 9 8.95 12.13 8.43
CA ALA A 9 9.56 13.09 7.51
C ALA A 9 11.08 13.16 7.70
N CYS A 10 11.59 13.18 8.94
CA CYS A 10 13.02 13.12 9.22
C CYS A 10 13.66 11.82 8.69
N LEU A 11 12.98 10.68 8.88
CA LEU A 11 13.46 9.39 8.35
C LEU A 11 13.47 9.38 6.83
N MET A 12 12.42 9.88 6.16
CA MET A 12 12.36 9.97 4.70
C MET A 12 13.43 10.91 4.15
N PHE A 13 13.71 12.02 4.84
CA PHE A 13 14.78 12.94 4.47
C PHE A 13 16.17 12.32 4.58
N ALA A 14 16.40 11.49 5.60
CA ALA A 14 17.64 10.74 5.76
C ALA A 14 17.77 9.64 4.70
N ILE A 15 16.72 8.84 4.51
CA ILE A 15 16.68 7.72 3.55
C ILE A 15 16.79 8.22 2.11
N GLY A 16 16.14 9.35 1.78
CA GLY A 16 16.18 10.00 0.47
C GLY A 16 17.59 10.37 -0.02
N ARG A 17 18.57 10.40 0.89
CA ARG A 17 19.98 10.69 0.59
C ARG A 17 20.87 9.44 0.47
N LEU A 18 20.32 8.26 0.76
CA LEU A 18 21.11 7.04 0.68
C LEU A 18 21.36 6.69 -0.80
N PRO A 19 22.62 6.49 -1.23
CA PRO A 19 22.91 6.13 -2.62
C PRO A 19 22.36 4.76 -2.99
N GLN A 20 22.03 3.92 -2.01
CA GLN A 20 21.42 2.61 -2.21
C GLN A 20 19.92 2.68 -2.51
N LEU A 21 19.27 3.83 -2.36
CA LEU A 21 17.84 3.97 -2.64
C LEU A 21 17.56 3.69 -4.13
N PRO A 22 16.49 2.95 -4.48
CA PRO A 22 16.14 2.73 -5.87
C PRO A 22 15.97 4.05 -6.62
N TYR A 23 16.45 4.12 -7.86
CA TYR A 23 16.51 5.40 -8.58
C TYR A 23 15.13 6.06 -8.72
N ASN A 24 14.07 5.27 -8.98
CA ASN A 24 12.68 5.74 -9.04
C ASN A 24 12.24 6.46 -7.76
N VAL A 25 12.71 6.00 -6.60
CA VAL A 25 12.37 6.61 -5.30
C VAL A 25 13.27 7.80 -5.02
N ARG A 26 14.53 7.77 -5.46
CA ARG A 26 15.49 8.88 -5.32
C ARG A 26 15.05 10.11 -6.12
N GLU A 27 14.49 9.91 -7.30
CA GLU A 27 13.96 10.98 -8.17
C GLU A 27 12.89 11.82 -7.47
N LEU A 28 12.08 11.22 -6.58
CA LEU A 28 11.08 11.94 -5.78
C LEU A 28 11.69 13.02 -4.86
N PHE A 29 12.98 12.93 -4.53
CA PHE A 29 13.68 13.88 -3.65
C PHE A 29 14.58 14.85 -4.41
N ALA A 30 14.68 14.74 -5.73
CA ALA A 30 15.70 15.43 -6.53
C ALA A 30 15.52 16.95 -6.54
N GLU A 31 14.29 17.44 -6.67
CA GLU A 31 14.01 18.87 -6.76
C GLU A 31 13.98 19.55 -5.38
N ASN A 32 13.23 18.98 -4.43
CA ASN A 32 13.09 19.53 -3.09
C ASN A 32 12.92 18.43 -2.03
N ALA A 33 14.06 17.94 -1.52
CA ALA A 33 14.08 16.85 -0.55
C ALA A 33 13.25 17.13 0.73
N ILE A 34 13.17 18.39 1.20
CA ILE A 34 12.40 18.73 2.42
C ILE A 34 10.90 18.59 2.13
N LEU A 35 10.43 19.21 1.05
CA LEU A 35 9.04 19.16 0.63
C LEU A 35 8.61 17.72 0.30
N ALA A 36 9.46 16.98 -0.42
CA ALA A 36 9.34 15.53 -0.66
C ALA A 36 9.13 14.73 0.62
N SER A 37 10.02 14.93 1.59
CA SER A 37 9.96 14.19 2.85
C SER A 37 8.71 14.50 3.66
N LEU A 38 8.30 15.77 3.73
CA LEU A 38 7.09 16.17 4.46
C LEU A 38 5.82 15.66 3.76
N GLY A 39 5.72 15.85 2.44
CA GLY A 39 4.57 15.42 1.65
C GLY A 39 4.38 13.90 1.70
N LEU A 40 5.45 13.15 1.45
CA LEU A 40 5.41 11.69 1.51
C LEU A 40 5.11 11.17 2.91
N ALA A 41 5.62 11.82 3.97
CA ALA A 41 5.30 11.44 5.35
C ALA A 41 3.81 11.61 5.68
N VAL A 42 3.19 12.71 5.20
CA VAL A 42 1.73 12.91 5.34
C VAL A 42 0.97 11.83 4.57
N CYS A 43 1.36 11.55 3.32
CA CYS A 43 0.76 10.47 2.53
C CYS A 43 0.87 9.12 3.25
N PHE A 44 2.04 8.77 3.79
CA PHE A 44 2.24 7.52 4.51
C PHE A 44 1.36 7.40 5.76
N VAL A 45 1.19 8.49 6.52
CA VAL A 45 0.30 8.50 7.68
C VAL A 45 -1.16 8.26 7.26
N LEU A 46 -1.63 8.95 6.22
CA LEU A 46 -2.99 8.79 5.69
C LEU A 46 -3.23 7.36 5.18
N LEU A 47 -2.31 6.84 4.37
CA LEU A 47 -2.42 5.53 3.75
C LEU A 47 -2.26 4.38 4.76
N ALA A 48 -1.50 4.57 5.84
CA ALA A 48 -1.29 3.53 6.85
C ALA A 48 -2.52 3.30 7.74
N ALA A 49 -3.19 4.38 8.18
CA ALA A 49 -4.33 4.28 9.10
C ALA A 49 -5.61 3.85 8.38
N HIS A 50 -5.79 4.25 7.12
CA HIS A 50 -7.04 4.09 6.38
C HIS A 50 -7.51 2.62 6.20
N PRO A 51 -6.63 1.63 5.91
CA PRO A 51 -7.05 0.23 5.80
C PRO A 51 -7.64 -0.34 7.09
N TRP A 52 -7.18 0.11 8.26
CA TRP A 52 -7.70 -0.31 9.56
C TRP A 52 -9.12 0.20 9.81
N TRP A 53 -9.33 1.48 9.53
CA TRP A 53 -10.65 2.10 9.60
C TRP A 53 -11.63 1.46 8.62
N THR A 54 -11.17 1.21 7.38
CA THR A 54 -11.94 0.50 6.36
C THR A 54 -12.38 -0.89 6.83
N ALA A 55 -11.44 -1.69 7.37
CA ALA A 55 -11.75 -3.01 7.87
C ALA A 55 -12.77 -2.97 9.04
N ASP A 56 -12.72 -1.96 9.91
CA ASP A 56 -13.70 -1.81 11.00
C ASP A 56 -15.11 -1.49 10.49
N LEU A 57 -15.23 -0.59 9.51
CA LEU A 57 -16.52 -0.31 8.86
C LEU A 57 -17.09 -1.55 8.17
N TRP A 58 -16.23 -2.33 7.51
CA TRP A 58 -16.67 -3.56 6.84
C TRP A 58 -17.14 -4.65 7.82
N ILE A 59 -16.60 -4.69 9.04
CA ILE A 59 -17.08 -5.59 10.11
C ILE A 59 -18.52 -5.22 10.53
N ARG A 60 -18.87 -3.93 10.52
CA ARG A 60 -20.23 -3.46 10.85
C ARG A 60 -21.26 -3.88 9.80
N ASN A 61 -20.82 -4.12 8.57
CA ASN A 61 -21.60 -4.72 7.47
C ASN A 61 -22.94 -4.00 7.21
N SER A 62 -22.92 -2.66 7.19
CA SER A 62 -24.08 -1.85 6.83
C SER A 62 -23.87 -1.13 5.50
N VAL A 63 -24.95 -0.91 4.74
CA VAL A 63 -24.88 -0.17 3.47
C VAL A 63 -24.37 1.27 3.65
N PRO A 64 -24.81 2.03 4.67
CA PRO A 64 -24.27 3.37 4.93
C PRO A 64 -22.77 3.36 5.22
N ASP A 65 -22.28 2.39 6.01
CA ASP A 65 -20.85 2.28 6.33
C ASP A 65 -20.03 1.95 5.08
N PHE A 66 -20.55 1.10 4.19
CA PHE A 66 -19.89 0.80 2.92
C PHE A 66 -19.82 2.03 2.01
N ALA A 67 -20.93 2.77 1.85
CA ALA A 67 -20.94 4.00 1.05
C ALA A 67 -19.98 5.06 1.63
N CYS A 68 -20.00 5.25 2.95
CA CYS A 68 -19.06 6.11 3.66
C CYS A 68 -17.62 5.69 3.41
N ASN A 69 -17.33 4.39 3.46
CA ASN A 69 -15.99 3.87 3.19
C ASN A 69 -15.51 4.19 1.77
N VAL A 70 -16.35 3.99 0.74
CA VAL A 70 -16.01 4.32 -0.65
C VAL A 70 -15.68 5.81 -0.78
N LEU A 71 -16.55 6.69 -0.26
CA LEU A 71 -16.37 8.14 -0.33
C LEU A 71 -15.12 8.60 0.42
N CYS A 72 -14.87 8.09 1.62
CA CYS A 72 -13.68 8.43 2.38
C CYS A 72 -12.40 7.90 1.74
N THR A 73 -12.42 6.70 1.16
CA THR A 73 -11.25 6.18 0.43
C THR A 73 -10.95 7.04 -0.79
N PHE A 74 -11.98 7.44 -1.53
CA PHE A 74 -11.86 8.37 -2.65
C PHE A 74 -11.29 9.73 -2.21
N ALA A 75 -11.78 10.27 -1.08
CA ALA A 75 -11.29 11.53 -0.51
C ALA A 75 -9.81 11.43 -0.09
N VAL A 76 -9.43 10.34 0.59
CA VAL A 76 -8.03 10.09 0.98
C VAL A 76 -7.15 9.98 -0.26
N ALA A 77 -7.56 9.20 -1.27
CA ALA A 77 -6.80 9.07 -2.52
C ALA A 77 -6.66 10.41 -3.26
N THR A 78 -7.69 11.26 -3.23
CA THR A 78 -7.64 12.63 -3.79
C THR A 78 -6.67 13.52 -3.04
N VAL A 79 -6.70 13.51 -1.71
CA VAL A 79 -5.75 14.30 -0.89
C VAL A 79 -4.32 13.84 -1.14
N VAL A 80 -4.08 12.53 -1.21
CA VAL A 80 -2.77 11.96 -1.53
C VAL A 80 -2.33 12.38 -2.93
N PHE A 81 -3.21 12.32 -3.94
CA PHE A 81 -2.90 12.80 -5.28
C PHE A 81 -2.48 14.26 -5.29
N ILE A 82 -3.24 15.14 -4.64
CA ILE A 82 -2.94 16.58 -4.56
C ILE A 82 -1.55 16.78 -3.96
N ILE A 83 -1.24 16.10 -2.84
CA ILE A 83 0.08 16.20 -2.20
C ILE A 83 1.17 15.72 -3.17
N ILE A 84 1.02 14.52 -3.75
CA ILE A 84 2.01 13.96 -4.68
C ILE A 84 2.21 14.86 -5.90
N HIS A 85 1.14 15.45 -6.45
CA HIS A 85 1.22 16.36 -7.60
C HIS A 85 2.06 17.62 -7.35
N PHE A 86 2.14 18.08 -6.10
CA PHE A 86 2.98 19.23 -5.73
C PHE A 86 4.39 18.84 -5.28
N VAL A 87 4.63 17.56 -5.05
CA VAL A 87 5.80 17.07 -4.32
C VAL A 87 6.71 16.22 -5.20
N ALA A 88 6.14 15.47 -6.14
CA ALA A 88 6.85 14.60 -7.04
C ALA A 88 6.88 15.20 -8.46
N PRO A 89 7.93 14.91 -9.26
CA PRO A 89 7.93 15.21 -10.69
C PRO A 89 6.74 14.58 -11.39
N ILE A 90 6.21 15.25 -12.41
CA ILE A 90 5.06 14.74 -13.17
C ILE A 90 5.41 13.44 -13.91
N GLU A 91 6.66 13.32 -14.34
CA GLU A 91 7.22 12.13 -14.98
C GLU A 91 7.13 10.92 -14.03
N SER A 92 7.44 11.09 -12.74
CA SER A 92 7.32 10.01 -11.75
C SER A 92 5.87 9.60 -11.50
N ILE A 93 4.91 10.50 -11.68
CA ILE A 93 3.47 10.18 -11.61
C ILE A 93 3.08 9.38 -12.86
N ASP A 94 3.50 9.84 -14.04
CA ASP A 94 3.23 9.18 -15.33
C ASP A 94 3.90 7.80 -15.43
N ASP A 95 5.04 7.58 -14.77
CA ASP A 95 5.67 6.26 -14.65
C ASP A 95 4.81 5.24 -13.89
N VAL A 96 3.91 5.71 -13.01
CA VAL A 96 3.05 4.88 -12.17
C VAL A 96 1.64 4.75 -12.74
N VAL A 97 1.03 5.83 -13.21
CA VAL A 97 -0.37 5.83 -13.70
C VAL A 97 -0.49 5.92 -15.22
N GLY A 98 0.63 6.13 -15.91
CA GLY A 98 0.71 6.32 -17.35
C GLY A 98 0.46 7.74 -17.78
N THR A 99 1.01 8.05 -18.95
CA THR A 99 0.69 9.28 -19.66
C THR A 99 -0.79 9.31 -20.05
N PRO A 100 -1.45 10.49 -19.96
CA PRO A 100 -2.84 10.68 -20.36
C PRO A 100 -3.08 10.46 -21.86
N VAL A 101 -4.20 9.81 -22.20
CA VAL A 101 -4.60 9.52 -23.60
C VAL A 101 -6.09 9.68 -23.88
N LEU A 102 -6.93 9.87 -22.86
CA LEU A 102 -8.40 9.86 -22.97
C LEU A 102 -8.99 11.21 -23.38
N GLU A 103 -8.17 12.22 -23.63
CA GLU A 103 -8.57 13.58 -24.06
C GLU A 103 -9.55 14.31 -23.11
N ILE A 104 -9.72 13.85 -21.86
CA ILE A 104 -10.58 14.46 -20.83
C ILE A 104 -9.88 15.52 -19.98
N GLY A 105 -8.68 15.94 -20.40
CA GLY A 105 -7.76 16.78 -19.66
C GLY A 105 -6.72 15.95 -18.90
N GLU A 106 -5.44 16.28 -19.10
CA GLU A 106 -4.33 15.45 -18.62
C GLU A 106 -4.33 15.27 -17.09
N THR A 107 -4.52 16.35 -16.34
CA THR A 107 -4.58 16.31 -14.87
C THR A 107 -5.75 15.49 -14.36
N THR A 108 -6.91 15.59 -15.02
CA THR A 108 -8.11 14.83 -14.66
C THR A 108 -7.89 13.34 -14.84
N GLU A 109 -7.28 12.94 -15.96
CA GLU A 109 -6.98 11.54 -16.22
C GLU A 109 -5.95 10.97 -15.23
N ARG A 110 -4.84 11.69 -14.98
CA ARG A 110 -3.85 11.30 -13.97
C ARG A 110 -4.49 11.11 -12.60
N TRP A 111 -5.35 12.05 -12.19
CA TRP A 111 -6.07 12.00 -10.92
C TRP A 111 -6.96 10.76 -10.82
N LEU A 112 -7.77 10.46 -11.84
CA LEU A 112 -8.67 9.31 -11.83
C LEU A 112 -7.91 7.97 -11.80
N ARG A 113 -6.84 7.85 -12.59
CA ARG A 113 -6.00 6.64 -12.60
C ARG A 113 -5.26 6.46 -11.27
N PHE A 114 -4.75 7.54 -10.69
CA PHE A 114 -4.11 7.52 -9.38
C PHE A 114 -5.08 7.08 -8.29
N ILE A 115 -6.31 7.62 -8.28
CA ILE A 115 -7.35 7.19 -7.35
C ILE A 115 -7.61 5.69 -7.49
N ALA A 116 -7.76 5.19 -8.72
CA ALA A 116 -7.99 3.77 -8.96
C ALA A 116 -6.85 2.90 -8.41
N LEU A 117 -5.59 3.29 -8.61
CA LEU A 117 -4.42 2.60 -8.05
C LEU A 117 -4.45 2.57 -6.52
N VAL A 118 -4.64 3.75 -5.89
CA VAL A 118 -4.65 3.87 -4.43
C VAL A 118 -5.82 3.10 -3.82
N LEU A 119 -7.00 3.14 -4.44
CA LEU A 119 -8.16 2.34 -4.04
C LEU A 119 -7.83 0.85 -4.02
N GLY A 120 -7.23 0.34 -5.10
CA GLY A 120 -6.83 -1.06 -5.21
C GLY A 120 -5.88 -1.47 -4.09
N ALA A 121 -4.83 -0.67 -3.87
CA ALA A 121 -3.83 -0.95 -2.83
C ALA A 121 -4.44 -0.91 -1.41
N LEU A 122 -5.27 0.10 -1.09
CA LEU A 122 -5.87 0.25 0.23
C LEU A 122 -6.91 -0.84 0.51
N TRP A 123 -7.72 -1.21 -0.48
CA TRP A 123 -8.73 -2.25 -0.32
C TRP A 123 -8.11 -3.65 -0.21
N ALA A 124 -7.04 -3.93 -0.95
CA ALA A 124 -6.27 -5.17 -0.79
C ALA A 124 -5.75 -5.32 0.64
N GLN A 125 -5.13 -4.27 1.19
CA GLN A 125 -4.67 -4.25 2.59
C GLN A 125 -5.83 -4.40 3.58
N ALA A 126 -6.94 -3.70 3.36
CA ALA A 126 -8.12 -3.77 4.23
C ALA A 126 -8.76 -5.16 4.23
N ILE A 127 -8.83 -5.85 3.08
CA ILE A 127 -9.26 -7.25 2.99
C ILE A 127 -8.36 -8.13 3.84
N GLY A 128 -7.03 -7.98 3.71
CA GLY A 128 -6.05 -8.68 4.53
C GLY A 128 -6.29 -8.49 6.03
N ILE A 129 -6.40 -7.24 6.46
CA ILE A 129 -6.65 -6.87 7.87
C ILE A 129 -7.97 -7.47 8.36
N LEU A 130 -9.03 -7.34 7.56
CA LEU A 130 -10.35 -7.90 7.86
C LEU A 130 -10.24 -9.42 8.08
N MET A 131 -9.65 -10.15 7.14
CA MET A 131 -9.46 -11.60 7.22
C MET A 131 -8.60 -12.00 8.43
N GLY A 132 -7.59 -11.21 8.80
CA GLY A 132 -6.75 -11.48 9.97
C GLY A 132 -7.48 -11.31 11.30
N ARG A 133 -8.51 -10.45 11.33
CA ARG A 133 -9.36 -10.18 12.50
C ARG A 133 -10.55 -11.13 12.62
N MET A 134 -11.08 -11.61 11.50
CA MET A 134 -12.31 -12.40 11.47
C MET A 134 -12.16 -13.84 12.00
N ASN A 135 -13.26 -14.35 12.55
CA ASN A 135 -13.51 -15.79 12.70
C ASN A 135 -14.52 -16.24 11.63
N TRP A 136 -14.65 -17.56 11.42
CA TRP A 136 -15.52 -18.13 10.39
C TRP A 136 -16.97 -17.59 10.40
N GLY A 137 -17.60 -17.50 11.58
CA GLY A 137 -18.96 -16.97 11.70
C GLY A 137 -19.10 -15.47 11.39
N MET A 138 -18.02 -14.69 11.46
CA MET A 138 -18.02 -13.29 11.02
C MET A 138 -17.85 -13.19 9.50
N LEU A 139 -17.02 -14.06 8.90
CA LEU A 139 -16.80 -14.10 7.45
C LEU A 139 -18.12 -14.32 6.71
N GLN A 140 -18.97 -15.22 7.22
CA GLN A 140 -20.32 -15.46 6.68
C GLN A 140 -21.23 -14.24 6.74
N LYS A 141 -20.98 -13.27 7.62
CA LYS A 141 -21.80 -12.05 7.74
C LYS A 141 -21.31 -10.96 6.78
N CYS A 142 -20.00 -10.79 6.61
CA CYS A 142 -19.44 -9.74 5.75
C CYS A 142 -19.16 -10.17 4.31
N TRP A 143 -19.72 -11.31 3.85
CA TRP A 143 -19.44 -11.85 2.51
C TRP A 143 -19.79 -10.85 1.40
N LEU A 144 -20.88 -10.09 1.55
CA LEU A 144 -21.30 -9.09 0.58
C LEU A 144 -20.31 -7.93 0.52
N THR A 145 -19.88 -7.40 1.67
CA THR A 145 -18.84 -6.38 1.73
C THR A 145 -17.52 -6.86 1.13
N LEU A 146 -17.13 -8.11 1.40
CA LEU A 146 -15.95 -8.71 0.80
C LEU A 146 -16.08 -8.84 -0.72
N ALA A 147 -17.25 -9.26 -1.22
CA ALA A 147 -17.52 -9.32 -2.65
C ALA A 147 -17.45 -7.93 -3.31
N CYS A 148 -18.00 -6.89 -2.68
CA CYS A 148 -17.89 -5.52 -3.15
C CYS A 148 -16.44 -5.00 -3.13
N ALA A 149 -15.67 -5.33 -2.09
CA ALA A 149 -14.26 -4.98 -2.01
C ALA A 149 -13.44 -5.64 -3.13
N ILE A 150 -13.69 -6.92 -3.42
CA ILE A 150 -13.09 -7.62 -4.57
C ILE A 150 -13.52 -6.98 -5.89
N GLY A 151 -14.80 -6.59 -6.03
CA GLY A 151 -15.28 -5.84 -7.18
C GLY A 151 -14.50 -4.54 -7.41
N GLY A 152 -14.19 -3.79 -6.35
CA GLY A 152 -13.35 -2.60 -6.45
C GLY A 152 -11.90 -2.89 -6.85
N LEU A 153 -11.32 -4.01 -6.42
CA LEU A 153 -10.01 -4.45 -6.92
C LEU A 153 -10.04 -4.71 -8.42
N ILE A 154 -11.11 -5.31 -8.93
CA ILE A 154 -11.29 -5.56 -10.37
C ILE A 154 -11.42 -4.24 -11.13
N VAL A 155 -12.19 -3.28 -10.60
CA VAL A 155 -12.30 -1.93 -11.18
C VAL A 155 -10.94 -1.23 -11.20
N SER A 156 -10.20 -1.29 -10.09
CA SER A 156 -8.85 -0.74 -9.99
C SER A 156 -7.92 -1.34 -11.05
N TYR A 157 -7.87 -2.67 -11.15
CA TYR A 157 -7.09 -3.38 -12.15
C TYR A 157 -7.50 -2.99 -13.59
N SER A 158 -8.80 -2.89 -13.86
CA SER A 158 -9.29 -2.48 -15.17
C SER A 158 -8.78 -1.08 -15.56
N VAL A 159 -8.83 -0.11 -14.65
CA VAL A 159 -8.37 1.26 -14.92
C VAL A 159 -6.84 1.34 -15.02
N VAL A 160 -6.13 0.70 -14.10
CA VAL A 160 -4.68 0.84 -13.93
C VAL A 160 -3.86 -0.06 -14.85
N VAL A 161 -4.44 -1.16 -15.33
CA VAL A 161 -3.74 -2.14 -16.19
C VAL A 161 -4.39 -2.23 -17.56
N LEU A 162 -5.69 -2.52 -17.65
CA LEU A 162 -6.31 -2.79 -18.95
C LEU A 162 -6.52 -1.53 -19.80
N HIS A 163 -6.87 -0.41 -19.16
CA HIS A 163 -7.06 0.89 -19.82
C HIS A 163 -5.85 1.81 -19.66
N ALA A 164 -4.77 1.30 -19.08
CA ALA A 164 -3.53 2.04 -18.96
C ALA A 164 -2.86 2.13 -20.33
N CYS A 165 -2.45 3.35 -20.72
CA CYS A 165 -1.56 3.56 -21.86
C CYS A 165 -0.09 3.69 -21.42
N THR A 166 0.26 3.10 -20.28
CA THR A 166 1.61 3.14 -19.73
C THR A 166 2.40 1.98 -20.31
N ASP A 167 3.53 2.27 -20.93
CA ASP A 167 4.56 1.28 -21.20
C ASP A 167 5.18 0.81 -19.87
N ASN A 168 5.54 1.72 -18.95
CA ASN A 168 6.31 1.36 -17.75
C ASN A 168 5.63 0.38 -16.77
N LEU A 169 4.40 0.62 -16.27
CA LEU A 169 3.79 -0.28 -15.27
C LEU A 169 3.37 -1.62 -15.88
N THR A 170 2.80 -1.58 -17.10
CA THR A 170 2.33 -2.81 -17.76
C THR A 170 3.50 -3.66 -18.27
N GLU A 171 4.62 -3.07 -18.71
CA GLU A 171 5.87 -3.77 -19.04
C GLU A 171 6.47 -4.51 -17.83
N LEU A 172 6.27 -3.99 -16.62
CA LEU A 172 6.75 -4.65 -15.40
C LEU A 172 5.90 -5.84 -14.99
N LEU A 173 4.68 -5.94 -15.50
CA LEU A 173 3.78 -7.05 -15.21
C LEU A 173 3.94 -8.15 -16.26
N GLU A 174 3.92 -9.38 -15.79
CA GLU A 174 3.97 -10.56 -16.65
C GLU A 174 2.88 -10.50 -17.73
N ASN A 175 3.27 -10.73 -19.00
CA ASN A 175 2.38 -10.65 -20.17
C ASN A 175 1.62 -9.30 -20.28
N GLY A 176 2.27 -8.19 -19.95
CA GLY A 176 1.66 -6.86 -20.00
C GLY A 176 0.57 -6.66 -18.94
N GLY A 177 0.55 -7.49 -17.89
CA GLY A 177 -0.48 -7.48 -16.85
C GLY A 177 -1.83 -8.03 -17.27
N LYS A 178 -2.01 -8.59 -18.48
CA LYS A 178 -3.28 -9.16 -18.98
C LYS A 178 -3.59 -10.55 -18.40
N ASP A 179 -2.68 -11.10 -17.61
CA ASP A 179 -2.79 -12.40 -16.95
C ASP A 179 -3.35 -12.24 -15.52
N ILE A 180 -4.05 -13.27 -15.01
CA ILE A 180 -4.49 -13.35 -13.61
C ILE A 180 -3.32 -13.23 -12.63
N ARG A 181 -2.10 -13.57 -13.07
CA ARG A 181 -0.87 -13.38 -12.30
C ARG A 181 -0.66 -11.94 -11.80
N ALA A 182 -1.20 -10.93 -12.48
CA ALA A 182 -1.16 -9.54 -12.02
C ALA A 182 -1.81 -9.33 -10.63
N PHE A 183 -2.75 -10.20 -10.22
CA PHE A 183 -3.32 -10.17 -8.88
C PHE A 183 -2.35 -10.61 -7.77
N GLY A 184 -1.14 -11.08 -8.11
CA GLY A 184 -0.10 -11.36 -7.12
C GLY A 184 0.28 -10.12 -6.29
N ILE A 185 0.30 -8.92 -6.89
CA ILE A 185 0.58 -7.67 -6.16
C ILE A 185 -0.48 -7.35 -5.09
N PRO A 186 -1.79 -7.24 -5.40
CA PRO A 186 -2.80 -7.03 -4.37
C PRO A 186 -2.88 -8.20 -3.37
N LEU A 187 -2.64 -9.45 -3.79
CA LEU A 187 -2.57 -10.57 -2.86
C LEU A 187 -1.39 -10.44 -1.89
N TRP A 188 -0.24 -9.94 -2.33
CA TRP A 188 0.89 -9.66 -1.45
C TRP A 188 0.57 -8.58 -0.42
N LEU A 189 -0.09 -7.48 -0.84
CA LEU A 189 -0.57 -6.44 0.07
C LEU A 189 -1.59 -6.98 1.10
N ALA A 190 -2.53 -7.82 0.66
CA ALA A 190 -3.49 -8.47 1.53
C ALA A 190 -2.81 -9.44 2.51
N ALA A 191 -1.82 -10.21 2.07
CA ALA A 191 -1.05 -11.12 2.92
C ALA A 191 -0.32 -10.35 4.04
N MET A 192 0.28 -9.20 3.74
CA MET A 192 0.90 -8.34 4.77
C MET A 192 -0.14 -7.81 5.77
N GLY A 193 -1.28 -7.30 5.28
CA GLY A 193 -2.38 -6.85 6.14
C GLY A 193 -2.89 -7.95 7.07
N TRP A 194 -3.05 -9.16 6.54
CA TRP A 194 -3.45 -10.34 7.31
C TRP A 194 -2.42 -10.71 8.39
N THR A 195 -1.15 -10.77 8.02
CA THR A 195 -0.05 -11.10 8.94
C THR A 195 0.02 -10.11 10.10
N VAL A 196 -0.05 -8.80 9.83
CA VAL A 196 0.01 -7.76 10.87
C VAL A 196 -1.21 -7.84 11.79
N ALA A 197 -2.41 -7.92 11.23
CA ALA A 197 -3.65 -8.03 12.01
C ALA A 197 -3.71 -9.29 12.88
N ARG A 198 -3.27 -10.43 12.33
CA ARG A 198 -3.18 -11.67 13.09
C ARG A 198 -2.19 -11.57 14.24
N SER A 199 -1.03 -10.96 13.99
CA SER A 199 0.02 -10.77 15.01
C SER A 199 -0.47 -9.90 16.17
N ILE A 200 -1.11 -8.77 15.87
CA ILE A 200 -1.69 -7.87 16.89
C ILE A 200 -2.68 -8.61 17.79
N ARG A 201 -3.60 -9.38 17.20
CA ARG A 201 -4.62 -10.13 17.95
C ARG A 201 -4.01 -11.13 18.94
N VAL A 202 -2.87 -11.72 18.59
CA VAL A 202 -2.16 -12.65 19.47
C VAL A 202 -1.42 -11.88 20.59
N PHE A 203 -0.82 -10.73 20.28
CA PHE A 203 -0.12 -9.91 21.27
C PHE A 203 -1.05 -9.24 22.30
N ASP A 204 -2.25 -8.81 21.89
CA ASP A 204 -3.25 -8.24 22.82
C ASP A 204 -3.72 -9.27 23.89
N GLY A 205 -3.45 -10.56 23.70
CA GLY A 205 -3.89 -11.65 24.59
C GLY A 205 -2.83 -12.17 25.58
N HIS A 206 -1.72 -11.46 25.81
CA HIS A 206 -0.54 -11.94 26.55
C HIS A 206 0.03 -13.25 25.98
N PRO A 207 0.91 -13.19 24.97
CA PRO A 207 1.28 -14.36 24.19
C PRO A 207 2.10 -15.36 25.01
N SER A 208 1.70 -16.63 24.96
CA SER A 208 2.52 -17.78 25.33
C SER A 208 3.72 -17.96 24.38
N LEU A 209 4.73 -18.71 24.80
CA LEU A 209 5.90 -19.02 23.96
C LEU A 209 5.52 -19.65 22.61
N ASN A 210 4.52 -20.54 22.60
CA ASN A 210 4.00 -21.18 21.38
C ASN A 210 3.35 -20.18 20.42
N GLN A 211 2.68 -19.16 20.96
CA GLN A 211 2.09 -18.08 20.19
C GLN A 211 3.16 -17.18 19.57
N PHE A 212 4.25 -16.89 20.29
CA PHE A 212 5.39 -16.16 19.74
C PHE A 212 6.05 -16.90 18.56
N SER A 213 6.25 -18.21 18.70
CA SER A 213 6.76 -19.06 17.61
C SER A 213 5.83 -19.03 16.40
N THR A 214 4.51 -19.11 16.63
CA THR A 214 3.51 -19.06 15.57
C THR A 214 3.53 -17.72 14.82
N ILE A 215 3.65 -16.59 15.52
CA ILE A 215 3.79 -15.27 14.90
C ILE A 215 5.06 -15.21 14.06
N SER A 216 6.19 -15.67 14.61
CA SER A 216 7.48 -15.65 13.90
C SER A 216 7.42 -16.47 12.62
N ILE A 217 6.84 -17.68 12.67
CA ILE A 217 6.60 -18.52 11.49
C ILE A 217 5.69 -17.80 10.49
N THR A 218 4.64 -17.14 10.97
CA THR A 218 3.69 -16.41 10.11
C THR A 218 4.34 -15.23 9.40
N ILE A 219 5.25 -14.50 10.06
CA ILE A 219 6.02 -13.41 9.46
C ILE A 219 6.97 -13.95 8.39
N VAL A 220 7.71 -15.02 8.67
CA VAL A 220 8.61 -15.66 7.69
C VAL A 220 7.83 -16.18 6.50
N ALA A 221 6.69 -16.85 6.73
CA ALA A 221 5.81 -17.33 5.67
C ALA A 221 5.28 -16.17 4.82
N SER A 222 4.89 -15.04 5.44
CA SER A 222 4.45 -13.84 4.72
C SER A 222 5.52 -13.30 3.77
N LEU A 223 6.78 -13.27 4.21
CA LEU A 223 7.91 -12.85 3.37
C LEU A 223 8.12 -13.78 2.18
N LEU A 224 8.13 -15.10 2.40
CA LEU A 224 8.32 -16.10 1.34
C LEU A 224 7.17 -16.08 0.33
N ILE A 225 5.93 -16.03 0.82
CA ILE A 225 4.73 -15.93 -0.02
C ILE A 225 4.75 -14.61 -0.79
N GLY A 226 5.11 -13.50 -0.15
CA GLY A 226 5.25 -12.20 -0.79
C GLY A 226 6.25 -12.23 -1.94
N TRP A 227 7.43 -12.81 -1.72
CA TRP A 227 8.45 -12.97 -2.76
C TRP A 227 7.90 -13.75 -3.96
N ILE A 228 7.24 -14.89 -3.71
CA ILE A 228 6.63 -15.71 -4.77
C ILE A 228 5.56 -14.93 -5.52
N LEU A 229 4.63 -14.27 -4.82
CA LEU A 229 3.53 -13.54 -5.42
C LEU A 229 4.02 -12.39 -6.31
N VAL A 230 5.03 -11.65 -5.87
CA VAL A 230 5.61 -10.57 -6.67
C VAL A 230 6.35 -11.14 -7.89
N ASN A 231 7.18 -12.17 -7.73
CA ASN A 231 7.88 -12.79 -8.87
C ASN A 231 6.92 -13.41 -9.89
N VAL A 232 5.79 -13.96 -9.47
CA VAL A 232 4.77 -14.49 -10.38
C VAL A 232 4.04 -13.37 -11.11
N ALA A 233 3.81 -12.23 -10.45
CA ALA A 233 3.08 -11.10 -11.02
C ALA A 233 3.91 -10.26 -11.99
N THR A 234 5.23 -10.20 -11.78
CA THR A 234 6.12 -9.30 -12.52
C THR A 234 6.95 -10.02 -13.56
N ASP A 235 7.27 -9.34 -14.66
CA ASP A 235 8.05 -9.93 -15.75
C ASP A 235 9.50 -10.23 -15.32
N SER A 236 9.99 -11.41 -15.70
CA SER A 236 11.34 -11.87 -15.39
C SER A 236 12.37 -11.47 -16.47
N HIS A 237 11.92 -11.08 -17.67
CA HIS A 237 12.76 -10.83 -18.84
C HIS A 237 12.30 -9.57 -19.60
N ILE A 238 12.75 -8.41 -19.15
CA ILE A 238 12.55 -7.12 -19.82
C ILE A 238 13.79 -6.77 -20.62
N GLU A 239 13.63 -6.53 -21.92
CA GLU A 239 14.69 -6.04 -22.80
C GLU A 239 14.52 -4.54 -23.07
N LYS A 240 15.36 -3.71 -22.44
CA LYS A 240 15.35 -2.24 -22.61
C LYS A 240 16.78 -1.72 -22.64
N TYR A 241 17.07 -0.78 -23.53
CA TYR A 241 18.39 -0.14 -23.66
C TYR A 241 19.56 -1.12 -23.91
N GLY A 242 19.31 -2.21 -24.62
CA GLY A 242 20.33 -3.23 -24.91
C GLY A 242 20.73 -4.09 -23.71
N LYS A 243 19.90 -4.12 -22.65
CA LYS A 243 20.07 -4.96 -21.47
C LYS A 243 18.83 -5.79 -21.21
N THR A 244 19.04 -6.97 -20.64
CA THR A 244 17.97 -7.84 -20.13
C THR A 244 18.00 -7.82 -18.61
N PHE A 245 16.87 -7.55 -17.98
CA PHE A 245 16.72 -7.50 -16.53
C PHE A 245 15.28 -7.88 -16.14
N SER A 246 15.06 -8.25 -14.88
CA SER A 246 13.71 -8.49 -14.35
C SER A 246 13.05 -7.19 -13.89
N ALA A 247 11.72 -7.19 -13.85
CA ALA A 247 10.94 -6.09 -13.28
C ALA A 247 11.33 -5.76 -11.83
N ILE A 248 11.64 -6.77 -11.01
CA ILE A 248 12.06 -6.54 -9.62
C ILE A 248 13.45 -5.89 -9.58
N GLN A 249 14.38 -6.28 -10.46
CA GLN A 249 15.66 -5.58 -10.62
C GLN A 249 15.43 -4.13 -11.03
N PHE A 250 14.53 -3.87 -11.96
CA PHE A 250 14.17 -2.51 -12.36
C PHE A 250 13.64 -1.66 -11.20
N LEU A 251 12.76 -2.23 -10.37
CA LEU A 251 12.14 -1.53 -9.25
C LEU A 251 13.09 -1.30 -8.07
N LEU A 252 14.00 -2.23 -7.80
CA LEU A 252 14.81 -2.24 -6.57
C LEU A 252 16.27 -1.84 -6.76
N SER A 253 16.75 -1.69 -7.99
CA SER A 253 18.13 -1.28 -8.26
C SER A 253 18.34 0.23 -8.06
N PRO A 254 19.51 0.67 -7.56
CA PRO A 254 19.82 2.08 -7.33
C PRO A 254 20.14 2.84 -8.64
N GLU A 255 20.43 2.14 -9.73
CA GLU A 255 20.77 2.74 -11.02
C GLU A 255 20.25 1.89 -12.20
N ARG A 256 19.93 2.54 -13.33
CA ARG A 256 19.58 1.88 -14.61
C ARG A 256 20.81 1.35 -15.36
N SER A 257 22.00 1.86 -15.01
CA SER A 257 23.29 1.45 -15.56
C SER A 257 23.78 0.11 -14.99
N ASP A 258 23.42 -0.21 -13.75
CA ASP A 258 23.96 -1.37 -13.03
C ASP A 258 22.87 -2.06 -12.20
N TYR A 259 22.17 -3.00 -12.83
CA TYR A 259 21.14 -3.78 -12.17
C TYR A 259 21.76 -4.75 -11.16
N GLN A 260 21.16 -4.78 -9.98
CA GLN A 260 21.69 -5.58 -8.88
C GLN A 260 21.52 -7.08 -9.13
N SER A 261 22.44 -7.86 -8.56
CA SER A 261 22.33 -9.33 -8.58
C SER A 261 21.09 -9.82 -7.82
N ASP A 262 20.60 -11.01 -8.16
CA ASP A 262 19.38 -11.60 -7.57
C ASP A 262 19.43 -11.63 -6.04
N ASN A 263 20.59 -11.97 -5.45
CA ASN A 263 20.76 -12.00 -4.00
C ASN A 263 20.58 -10.61 -3.36
N GLN A 264 21.08 -9.55 -4.00
CA GLN A 264 20.91 -8.18 -3.52
C GLN A 264 19.46 -7.73 -3.67
N VAL A 265 18.78 -8.13 -4.74
CA VAL A 265 17.36 -7.85 -4.98
C VAL A 265 16.50 -8.51 -3.91
N VAL A 266 16.78 -9.77 -3.53
CA VAL A 266 16.08 -10.46 -2.43
C VAL A 266 16.23 -9.71 -1.11
N VAL A 267 17.46 -9.28 -0.76
CA VAL A 267 17.68 -8.51 0.49
C VAL A 267 16.88 -7.20 0.47
N ARG A 268 16.88 -6.49 -0.67
CA ARG A 268 16.12 -5.24 -0.84
C ARG A 268 14.62 -5.48 -0.75
N PHE A 269 14.13 -6.59 -1.31
CA PHE A 269 12.74 -7.00 -1.18
C PHE A 269 12.36 -7.24 0.29
N CYS A 270 13.21 -7.94 1.07
CA CYS A 270 12.99 -8.12 2.49
C CYS A 270 12.84 -6.76 3.21
N VAL A 271 13.71 -5.80 2.92
CA VAL A 271 13.64 -4.45 3.50
C VAL A 271 12.31 -3.77 3.16
N VAL A 272 11.89 -3.81 1.89
CA VAL A 272 10.62 -3.23 1.44
C VAL A 272 9.42 -3.91 2.12
N HIS A 273 9.41 -5.24 2.17
CA HIS A 273 8.35 -6.03 2.81
C HIS A 273 8.20 -5.68 4.29
N PHE A 274 9.30 -5.64 5.04
CA PHE A 274 9.27 -5.26 6.45
C PHE A 274 8.92 -3.79 6.67
N ALA A 275 9.33 -2.89 5.78
CA ALA A 275 8.96 -1.48 5.84
C ALA A 275 7.44 -1.31 5.67
N PHE A 276 6.82 -1.99 4.69
CA PHE A 276 5.37 -1.98 4.52
C PHE A 276 4.63 -2.60 5.71
N MET A 277 5.09 -3.74 6.24
CA MET A 277 4.49 -4.31 7.44
C MET A 277 4.58 -3.37 8.66
N THR A 278 5.70 -2.68 8.83
CA THR A 278 5.89 -1.68 9.90
C THR A 278 4.94 -0.50 9.71
N LEU A 279 4.74 -0.05 8.47
CA LEU A 279 3.79 1.01 8.15
C LEU A 279 2.35 0.60 8.48
N ILE A 280 1.94 -0.61 8.11
CA ILE A 280 0.62 -1.16 8.46
C ILE A 280 0.46 -1.24 9.99
N LEU A 281 1.48 -1.68 10.72
CA LEU A 281 1.48 -1.73 12.18
C LEU A 281 1.39 -0.33 12.81
N ALA A 282 2.11 0.65 12.28
CA ALA A 282 1.99 2.04 12.72
C ALA A 282 0.57 2.60 12.47
N GLY A 283 -0.03 2.22 11.34
CA GLY A 283 -1.43 2.49 11.00
C GLY A 283 -2.41 2.05 12.08
N TRP A 284 -2.21 0.84 12.63
CA TRP A 284 -3.01 0.34 13.75
C TRP A 284 -2.87 1.22 14.99
N GLY A 285 -1.63 1.59 15.35
CA GLY A 285 -1.36 2.46 16.50
C GLY A 285 -2.06 3.81 16.39
N MET A 286 -2.03 4.42 15.19
CA MET A 286 -2.71 5.68 14.91
C MET A 286 -4.23 5.55 14.98
N TYR A 287 -4.79 4.51 14.37
CA TYR A 287 -6.21 4.20 14.41
C TYR A 287 -6.73 4.01 15.85
N ARG A 288 -6.03 3.20 16.66
CA ARG A 288 -6.42 2.93 18.05
C ARG A 288 -6.28 4.16 18.95
N GLY A 289 -5.21 4.94 18.75
CA GLY A 289 -4.98 6.18 19.51
C GLY A 289 -6.12 7.18 19.36
N TYR A 290 -6.63 7.35 18.15
CA TYR A 290 -7.78 8.22 17.86
C TYR A 290 -9.06 7.75 18.57
N GLY A 291 -9.37 6.45 18.48
CA GLY A 291 -10.56 5.89 19.13
C GLY A 291 -10.57 6.04 20.66
N ARG A 292 -9.40 5.98 21.31
CA ARG A 292 -9.26 6.13 22.76
C ARG A 292 -9.44 7.59 23.23
N GLN A 293 -9.08 8.56 22.41
CA GLN A 293 -9.31 9.98 22.74
C GLN A 293 -10.80 10.31 22.70
N GLN A 294 -11.52 9.82 21.68
CA GLN A 294 -12.97 10.03 21.57
C GLN A 294 -13.75 9.43 22.74
N SER A 295 -13.35 8.25 23.23
CA SER A 295 -14.02 7.64 24.40
C SER A 295 -13.84 8.48 25.67
N LEU A 296 -12.62 8.98 25.93
CA LEU A 296 -12.33 9.82 27.09
C LEU A 296 -13.10 11.16 27.04
N GLU A 297 -13.17 11.80 25.87
CA GLU A 297 -13.95 13.02 25.67
C GLU A 297 -15.45 12.80 25.87
N SER A 298 -15.97 11.65 25.44
CA SER A 298 -17.37 11.29 25.64
C SER A 298 -17.72 11.05 27.11
N GLU A 299 -16.85 10.38 27.87
CA GLU A 299 -17.00 10.16 29.31
C GLU A 299 -16.99 11.48 30.08
N GLN A 300 -16.05 12.38 29.78
CA GLN A 300 -15.98 13.72 30.39
C GLN A 300 -17.22 14.57 30.09
N SER A 301 -17.78 14.45 28.89
CA SER A 301 -19.00 15.19 28.51
C SER A 301 -20.26 14.69 29.23
N LEU A 302 -20.28 13.42 29.65
CA LEU A 302 -21.36 12.81 30.42
C LEU A 302 -21.26 13.18 31.90
N GLU A 303 -20.06 13.31 32.47
CA GLU A 303 -19.86 13.73 33.86
C GLU A 303 -20.18 15.22 34.11
N MET A 304 -20.15 16.06 33.06
CA MET A 304 -20.48 17.50 33.15
C MET A 304 -21.98 17.82 32.99
N ARG A 305 -22.84 16.82 32.76
CA ARG A 305 -24.30 16.98 32.62
C ARG A 305 -25.04 16.47 33.84
#